data_AF-A0A368XA99-F1
#
_entry.id   AF-A0A368XA99-F1
#
_cell.length_a   1.000
_cell.length_b   1.000
_cell.length_c   1.000
_cell.angle_alpha   90.00
_cell.angle_beta   90.00
_cell.angle_gamma   90.00
#
_symmetry.space_group_name_H-M   'P 1'
#
loop_
_entity.id
_entity.type
_entity.pdbx_description
1 polymer ?
#
loop_
_entity_poly.entity_id
_entity_poly.type
_entity_poly.pdbx_seq_one_letter_code
_entity_poly.pdbx_strand_id
1 'polypeptide(L)'
;MKLRDRLFKNRIKPIVITQFILLIPMLVFIYLSFTTYPVNLFFSGFVQIFLAISMFLMGIEQYILKKKGWSIACFIVSILVLVVAVQSFYVSTLN
;
A
#
# COMPACT_ATOMS: atom_id res chain seq x y z
N MET A 1 5.93 -8.07 27.68
CA MET A 1 5.74 -6.77 26.98
C MET A 1 4.80 -7.01 25.80
N LYS A 2 3.58 -6.46 25.81
CA LYS A 2 2.52 -6.80 24.84
C LYS A 2 2.87 -6.22 23.45
N LEU A 3 2.73 -7.01 22.38
CA LEU A 3 2.92 -6.59 20.97
C LEU A 3 2.21 -5.28 20.62
N ARG A 4 1.04 -5.06 21.23
CA ARG A 4 0.25 -3.83 21.15
C ARG A 4 1.07 -2.59 21.53
N ASP A 5 1.88 -2.66 22.57
CA ASP A 5 2.66 -1.50 23.01
C ASP A 5 3.79 -1.19 22.01
N ARG A 6 4.36 -2.18 21.31
CA ARG A 6 5.35 -1.89 20.26
C ARG A 6 4.72 -1.30 19.00
N LEU A 7 3.54 -1.78 18.61
CA LEU A 7 2.83 -1.32 17.41
C LEU A 7 2.20 0.06 17.55
N PHE A 8 1.86 0.51 18.76
CA PHE A 8 1.16 1.78 18.98
C PHE A 8 1.97 2.86 19.72
N LYS A 9 3.04 2.52 20.44
CA LYS A 9 3.76 3.49 21.30
C LYS A 9 4.52 4.57 20.53
N ASN A 10 4.84 4.35 19.26
CA ASN A 10 5.58 5.29 18.39
C ASN A 10 4.88 5.55 17.06
N ARG A 11 3.57 5.30 16.97
CA ARG A 11 2.81 5.33 15.71
C ARG A 11 1.58 6.22 15.87
N ILE A 12 1.17 6.84 14.78
CA ILE A 12 0.03 7.74 14.75
C ILE A 12 -1.21 6.86 14.60
N LYS A 13 -1.91 6.64 15.72
CA LYS A 13 -3.05 5.69 15.80
C LYS A 13 -4.05 5.83 14.64
N PRO A 14 -4.49 7.04 14.24
CA PRO A 14 -5.38 7.19 13.08
C PRO A 14 -4.81 6.61 11.78
N ILE A 15 -3.54 6.86 11.48
CA ILE A 15 -2.90 6.38 10.24
C ILE A 15 -2.82 4.85 10.25
N VAL A 16 -2.43 4.26 11.38
CA VAL A 16 -2.36 2.80 11.52
C VAL A 16 -3.74 2.17 11.34
N ILE A 17 -4.79 2.76 11.92
CA ILE A 17 -6.16 2.27 11.76
C ILE A 17 -6.59 2.34 10.29
N THR A 18 -6.33 3.44 9.59
CA THR A 18 -6.62 3.57 8.16
C THR A 18 -5.88 2.53 7.33
N GLN A 19 -4.60 2.26 7.64
CA GLN A 19 -3.82 1.20 6.97
C GLN A 19 -4.43 -0.19 7.19
N PHE A 20 -4.93 -0.50 8.40
CA PHE A 20 -5.63 -1.76 8.65
C PHE A 20 -6.94 -1.88 7.86
N ILE A 21 -7.70 -0.80 7.76
CA ILE A 21 -8.94 -0.77 6.95
C ILE A 21 -8.63 -0.98 5.47
N LEU A 22 -7.56 -0.36 4.95
CA LEU A 22 -7.11 -0.54 3.56
C LEU A 22 -6.60 -1.96 3.26
N LEU A 23 -6.11 -2.67 4.28
CA LEU A 23 -5.58 -4.02 4.13
C LEU A 23 -6.67 -5.03 3.79
N ILE A 24 -7.90 -4.83 4.28
CA ILE A 24 -9.04 -5.72 4.02
C ILE A 24 -9.39 -5.80 2.52
N PRO A 25 -9.74 -4.69 1.82
CA PRO A 25 -10.01 -4.75 0.38
C PRO A 25 -8.77 -5.17 -0.41
N MET A 26 -7.57 -4.78 0.01
CA MET A 26 -6.33 -5.20 -0.64
C MET A 26 -6.20 -6.73 -0.67
N LEU A 27 -6.50 -7.43 0.43
CA LEU A 27 -6.47 -8.90 0.47
C LEU A 27 -7.50 -9.55 -0.46
N VAL A 28 -8.70 -8.95 -0.59
CA VAL A 28 -9.72 -9.41 -1.53
C VAL A 28 -9.22 -9.30 -2.97
N PHE A 29 -8.64 -8.16 -3.35
CA PHE A 29 -8.08 -7.97 -4.70
C PHE A 29 -6.87 -8.86 -4.96
N ILE A 30 -6.03 -9.12 -3.96
CA ILE A 30 -4.94 -10.10 -4.06
C ILE A 30 -5.50 -11.48 -4.40
N TYR A 31 -6.51 -11.93 -3.65
CA TYR A 31 -7.16 -13.22 -3.89
C TYR A 31 -7.69 -13.28 -5.33
N LEU A 32 -8.50 -12.29 -5.74
CA LEU A 32 -9.05 -12.23 -7.10
C LEU A 32 -7.96 -12.20 -8.18
N SER A 33 -6.84 -11.52 -7.93
CA SER A 33 -5.71 -11.46 -8.87
C SER A 33 -5.11 -12.84 -9.18
N PHE A 34 -5.17 -13.78 -8.24
CA PHE A 34 -4.63 -15.13 -8.38
C PHE A 34 -5.68 -16.20 -8.78
N THR A 35 -6.97 -15.84 -8.83
CA THR A 35 -8.04 -16.79 -9.20
C THR A 35 -8.04 -17.17 -10.69
N THR A 36 -7.39 -16.39 -11.55
CA THR A 36 -7.27 -16.68 -12.98
C THR A 36 -5.81 -16.96 -13.35
N TYR A 37 -5.61 -17.84 -14.34
CA TYR A 37 -4.30 -18.07 -14.96
C TYR A 37 -4.34 -17.60 -16.42
N PRO A 38 -3.46 -16.69 -16.86
CA PRO A 38 -2.43 -15.98 -16.09
C PRO A 38 -3.04 -14.97 -15.08
N VAL A 39 -2.18 -14.42 -14.20
CA VAL A 39 -2.55 -13.45 -13.15
C VAL A 39 -3.41 -12.34 -13.73
N ASN A 40 -4.53 -12.03 -13.07
CA ASN A 40 -5.40 -10.93 -13.51
C ASN A 40 -4.74 -9.57 -13.24
N LEU A 41 -4.21 -8.95 -14.29
CA LEU A 41 -3.50 -7.69 -14.19
C LEU A 41 -4.38 -6.51 -13.79
N PHE A 42 -5.69 -6.57 -14.07
CA PHE A 42 -6.64 -5.54 -13.65
C PHE A 42 -6.78 -5.53 -12.12
N PHE A 43 -7.01 -6.70 -11.51
CA PHE A 43 -7.05 -6.81 -10.05
C PHE A 43 -5.68 -6.55 -9.41
N SER A 44 -4.58 -6.95 -10.05
CA SER A 44 -3.22 -6.61 -9.62
C SER A 44 -2.97 -5.10 -9.58
N GLY A 45 -3.49 -4.34 -10.56
CA GLY A 45 -3.43 -2.88 -10.58
C GLY A 45 -4.10 -2.25 -9.35
N PHE A 46 -5.26 -2.77 -8.92
CA PHE A 46 -5.91 -2.30 -7.69
C PHE A 46 -5.07 -2.60 -6.44
N VAL A 47 -4.47 -3.79 -6.34
CA VAL A 47 -3.55 -4.13 -5.23
C VAL A 47 -2.42 -3.12 -5.14
N GLN A 48 -1.84 -2.75 -6.29
CA GLN A 48 -0.75 -1.77 -6.36
C GLN A 48 -1.21 -0.37 -5.96
N ILE A 49 -2.44 0.06 -6.32
CA ILE A 49 -3.03 1.31 -5.82
C ILE A 49 -3.13 1.29 -4.28
N PHE A 50 -3.69 0.24 -3.68
CA PHE A 50 -3.81 0.13 -2.23
C PHE A 50 -2.45 0.17 -1.53
N LEU A 51 -1.45 -0.49 -2.12
CA LEU A 51 -0.08 -0.47 -1.64
C LEU A 51 0.52 0.95 -1.71
N ALA A 52 0.33 1.66 -2.83
CA ALA A 52 0.80 3.02 -2.99
C ALA A 52 0.19 3.98 -1.96
N ILE A 53 -1.12 3.91 -1.75
CA ILE A 53 -1.83 4.70 -0.73
C ILE A 53 -1.28 4.38 0.67
N SER A 54 -1.07 3.10 0.97
CA SER A 54 -0.53 2.66 2.26
C SER A 54 0.89 3.21 2.51
N MET A 55 1.74 3.18 1.47
CA MET A 55 3.10 3.75 1.52
C MET A 55 3.08 5.27 1.64
N PHE A 56 2.16 5.95 0.96
CA PHE A 56 1.99 7.39 1.07
C PHE A 56 1.58 7.81 2.50
N LEU A 57 0.60 7.12 3.08
CA LEU A 57 0.19 7.30 4.47
C LEU A 57 1.33 7.03 5.45
N MET A 58 2.16 6.01 5.17
CA MET A 58 3.35 5.73 5.96
C MET A 58 4.38 6.86 5.82
N GLY A 59 4.55 7.44 4.63
CA GLY A 59 5.41 8.61 4.40
C GLY A 59 4.97 9.81 5.23
N ILE A 60 3.67 10.09 5.29
CA ILE A 60 3.08 11.13 6.16
C ILE A 60 3.37 10.82 7.63
N GLU A 61 3.16 9.58 8.07
CA GLU A 61 3.44 9.18 9.44
C GLU A 61 4.91 9.40 9.82
N GLN A 62 5.85 8.96 8.97
CA GLN A 62 7.27 9.14 9.21
C GLN A 62 7.67 10.62 9.19
N TYR A 63 7.00 11.45 8.38
CA TYR A 63 7.21 12.90 8.38
C TYR A 63 6.84 13.52 9.72
N ILE A 64 5.65 13.20 10.25
CA ILE A 64 5.16 13.70 11.53
C ILE A 64 6.05 13.20 12.68
N LEU A 65 6.56 11.97 12.60
CA LEU A 65 7.54 11.41 13.54
C LEU A 65 8.95 11.99 13.38
N LYS A 66 9.15 13.02 12.55
CA LYS A 66 10.42 13.71 12.26
C LYS A 66 11.52 12.80 11.68
N LYS A 67 11.14 11.64 11.11
CA LYS A 67 12.04 10.69 10.44
C LYS A 67 12.12 10.99 8.94
N LYS A 68 12.72 12.14 8.61
CA LYS A 68 12.72 12.71 7.25
C LYS A 68 13.21 11.76 6.16
N GLY A 69 14.30 11.02 6.39
CA GLY A 69 14.84 10.08 5.39
C GLY A 69 13.86 8.95 5.04
N TRP A 70 13.23 8.35 6.05
CA TRP A 70 12.22 7.31 5.86
C TRP A 70 10.95 7.84 5.18
N SER A 71 10.56 9.07 5.52
CA SER A 71 9.42 9.73 4.89
C SER A 71 9.62 9.92 3.37
N ILE A 72 10.79 10.46 2.98
CA ILE A 72 11.13 10.66 1.56
C ILE A 72 11.16 9.33 0.83
N ALA A 73 11.79 8.30 1.40
CA ALA A 73 11.83 6.97 0.81
C ALA A 73 10.40 6.40 0.58
N CYS A 74 9.52 6.53 1.57
CA CYS A 74 8.12 6.09 1.43
C CYS A 74 7.38 6.83 0.31
N PHE A 75 7.58 8.15 0.17
CA PHE A 75 6.96 8.91 -0.92
C PHE A 75 7.49 8.50 -2.29
N ILE A 76 8.81 8.34 -2.45
CA ILE A 76 9.40 7.87 -3.71
C ILE A 76 8.84 6.48 -4.08
N VAL A 77 8.82 5.55 -3.12
CA VAL A 77 8.26 4.21 -3.32
C VAL A 77 6.78 4.28 -3.71
N SER A 78 5.98 5.14 -3.07
CA SER A 78 4.56 5.29 -3.46
C SER A 78 4.38 5.73 -4.92
N ILE A 79 5.24 6.64 -5.41
CA ILE A 79 5.20 7.10 -6.81
C ILE A 79 5.59 5.96 -7.75
N LEU A 80 6.66 5.22 -7.42
CA LEU A 80 7.10 4.08 -8.23
C LEU A 80 5.99 3.02 -8.33
N VAL A 81 5.33 2.70 -7.21
CA VAL A 81 4.22 1.74 -7.20
C VAL A 81 3.03 2.24 -8.04
N LEU A 82 2.72 3.54 -8.04
CA LEU A 82 1.69 4.10 -8.92
C LEU A 82 2.04 3.93 -10.41
N VAL A 83 3.30 4.09 -10.80
CA VAL A 83 3.73 3.86 -12.18
C VAL A 83 3.50 2.40 -12.57
N VAL A 84 3.83 1.45 -11.69
CA VAL A 84 3.57 0.01 -11.93
C VAL A 84 2.06 -0.26 -12.02
N ALA A 85 1.23 0.43 -11.22
CA ALA A 85 -0.23 0.32 -11.28
C ALA A 85 -0.76 0.74 -12.65
N VAL A 86 -0.33 1.90 -13.15
CA VAL A 86 -0.71 2.39 -14.49
C VAL A 86 -0.30 1.39 -15.57
N GLN A 87 0.90 0.83 -15.51
CA GLN A 87 1.35 -0.19 -16.46
C GLN A 87 0.50 -1.46 -16.38
N SER A 88 0.14 -1.91 -15.17
CA SER A 88 -0.70 -3.09 -14.97
C SER A 88 -2.09 -2.91 -15.60
N PHE A 89 -2.70 -1.73 -15.42
CA PHE A 89 -3.98 -1.41 -16.08
C PHE A 89 -3.84 -1.33 -17.60
N TYR A 90 -2.79 -0.67 -18.10
CA TYR A 90 -2.55 -0.58 -19.54
C TYR A 90 -2.44 -1.96 -20.18
N VAL A 91 -1.62 -2.85 -19.62
CA VAL A 91 -1.47 -4.22 -20.13
C VAL A 91 -2.78 -5.01 -19.99
N SER A 92 -3.56 -4.78 -18.94
CA SER A 92 -4.88 -5.43 -18.79
C SER A 92 -5.89 -5.06 -19.88
N THR A 93 -5.72 -3.91 -20.54
CA THR A 93 -6.58 -3.52 -21.68
C THR A 93 -6.15 -4.12 -23.01
N LEU A 94 -4.95 -4.69 -23.07
CA LEU A 94 -4.39 -5.33 -24.27
C LEU A 94 -4.66 -6.84 -24.34
N ASN A 95 -5.05 -7.44 -23.21
CA ASN A 95 -5.41 -8.86 -23.07
C ASN A 95 -6.93 -9.04 -23.10
#